data_AF-A0AAX3AFV9-F1
#
_entry.id   AF-A0AAX3AFV9-F1
#
_cell.length_a   1.000
_cell.length_b   1.000
_cell.length_c   1.000
_cell.angle_alpha   90.00
_cell.angle_beta   90.00
_cell.angle_gamma   90.00
#
_symmetry.space_group_name_H-M   'P 1'
#
loop_
_entity.id
_entity.type
_entity.pdbx_description
1 polymer ?
#
loop_
_entity_poly.entity_id
_entity_poly.type
_entity_poly.pdbx_seq_one_letter_code
_entity_poly.pdbx_strand_id
1 'polypeptide(L)'
;MMAKQKTERPPTIETVNIGAAAVDIGSREHMAAVNPDVTDTPVRAFGTFTHDLHDLADWFKSHGVTSVAMESTGVYWIPAYEILEQHGFEVVLVNARYAKNVPGRKTDVSDASWLRQLHSYGLLRGSFRPSAQIATLRAYLRQRERLVEYAAAHIH
;
A
#
# COMPACT_ATOMS: atom_id res chain seq x y z
N MET A 1 49.05 -15.99 -8.44
CA MET A 1 47.62 -16.16 -8.08
C MET A 1 47.18 -14.93 -7.31
N MET A 2 46.36 -14.06 -7.90
CA MET A 2 45.85 -12.84 -7.24
C MET A 2 44.58 -13.20 -6.48
N ALA A 3 44.58 -12.98 -5.17
CA ALA A 3 43.43 -13.19 -4.31
C ALA A 3 42.30 -12.23 -4.68
N LYS A 4 41.11 -12.77 -4.90
CA LYS A 4 39.88 -12.01 -5.22
C LYS A 4 39.48 -11.21 -3.96
N GLN A 5 39.50 -9.88 -4.06
CA GLN A 5 39.02 -8.99 -3.00
C GLN A 5 37.54 -9.26 -2.70
N LYS A 6 37.22 -9.38 -1.41
CA LYS A 6 35.84 -9.41 -0.91
C LYS A 6 35.17 -8.09 -1.29
N THR A 7 34.13 -8.16 -2.11
CA THR A 7 33.21 -7.06 -2.39
C THR A 7 32.60 -6.57 -1.07
N GLU A 8 32.88 -5.32 -0.71
CA GLU A 8 32.26 -4.64 0.43
C GLU A 8 30.74 -4.60 0.26
N ARG A 9 30.00 -4.79 1.35
CA ARG A 9 28.54 -4.64 1.37
C ARG A 9 28.21 -3.19 0.98
N PRO A 10 27.24 -2.95 0.08
CA PRO A 10 26.83 -1.60 -0.25
C PRO A 10 26.34 -0.87 1.01
N PRO A 11 26.48 0.47 1.08
CA PRO A 11 26.11 1.25 2.25
C PRO A 11 24.65 0.98 2.64
N THR A 12 24.45 0.48 3.85
CA THR A 12 23.14 0.20 4.41
C THR A 12 22.47 1.54 4.71
N ILE A 13 21.47 1.91 3.91
CA ILE A 13 20.57 3.01 4.28
C ILE A 13 19.89 2.57 5.59
N GLU A 14 20.08 3.33 6.66
CA GLU A 14 19.42 3.04 7.94
C GLU A 14 17.91 3.12 7.75
N THR A 15 17.22 2.08 8.20
CA THR A 15 15.76 1.98 8.10
C THR A 15 15.14 3.01 9.04
N VAL A 16 14.53 4.05 8.47
CA VAL A 16 13.95 5.16 9.23
C VAL A 16 12.67 4.72 9.95
N ASN A 17 11.91 3.78 9.36
CA ASN A 17 10.68 3.26 9.94
C ASN A 17 10.64 1.72 9.94
N ILE A 18 10.86 1.12 11.11
CA ILE A 18 10.84 -0.34 11.33
C ILE A 18 9.40 -0.89 11.23
N GLY A 19 8.40 -0.08 11.62
CA GLY A 19 6.97 -0.40 11.54
C GLY A 19 6.33 -0.12 10.17
N ALA A 20 7.13 0.08 9.13
CA ALA A 20 6.67 0.31 7.77
C ALA A 20 6.19 -0.98 7.10
N ALA A 21 4.94 -0.99 6.62
CA ALA A 21 4.37 -2.01 5.76
C ALA A 21 3.96 -1.42 4.40
N ALA A 22 3.62 -2.30 3.46
CA ALA A 22 2.97 -1.88 2.23
C ALA A 22 1.89 -2.87 1.77
N VAL A 23 0.93 -2.38 0.99
CA VAL A 23 -0.08 -3.20 0.33
C VAL A 23 -0.30 -2.71 -1.10
N ASP A 24 -0.26 -3.65 -2.04
CA ASP A 24 -0.69 -3.44 -3.43
C ASP A 24 -2.14 -3.93 -3.59
N ILE A 25 -3.03 -3.00 -3.90
CA ILE A 25 -4.47 -3.19 -3.94
C ILE A 25 -4.90 -3.53 -5.37
N GLY A 26 -5.16 -4.82 -5.61
CA GLY A 26 -5.80 -5.34 -6.82
C GLY A 26 -7.32 -5.49 -6.69
N SER A 27 -7.99 -5.77 -7.81
CA SER A 27 -9.44 -6.03 -7.86
C SER A 27 -9.84 -7.44 -7.41
N ARG A 28 -8.88 -8.37 -7.34
CA ARG A 28 -9.10 -9.79 -6.99
C ARG A 28 -8.45 -10.19 -5.66
N GLU A 29 -7.33 -9.55 -5.34
CA GLU A 29 -6.55 -9.81 -4.14
C GLU A 29 -5.71 -8.58 -3.79
N HIS A 30 -5.21 -8.56 -2.55
CA HIS A 30 -4.32 -7.55 -2.03
C HIS A 30 -3.01 -8.19 -1.58
N MET A 31 -1.90 -7.72 -2.12
CA MET A 31 -0.58 -8.23 -1.78
C MET A 31 0.04 -7.34 -0.71
N ALA A 32 0.19 -7.86 0.50
CA ALA A 32 0.70 -7.13 1.64
C ALA A 32 2.12 -7.56 1.98
N ALA A 33 2.94 -6.64 2.46
CA ALA A 33 4.31 -6.88 2.89
C ALA A 33 4.63 -6.17 4.22
N VAL A 34 5.30 -6.88 5.12
CA VAL A 34 5.80 -6.38 6.41
C VAL A 34 7.33 -6.49 6.47
N ASN A 35 7.91 -6.28 7.66
CA ASN A 35 9.34 -6.46 7.86
C ASN A 35 9.75 -7.95 7.80
N PRO A 36 10.68 -8.38 6.92
CA PRO A 36 11.15 -9.77 6.91
C PRO A 36 11.90 -10.16 8.19
N ASP A 37 12.33 -9.19 9.00
CA ASP A 37 12.98 -9.50 10.27
C ASP A 37 11.97 -9.89 11.37
N VAL A 38 10.66 -9.70 11.15
CA VAL A 38 9.61 -10.02 12.14
C VAL A 38 8.81 -11.27 11.82
N THR A 39 9.00 -11.90 10.65
CA THR A 39 8.28 -13.13 10.26
C THR A 39 8.96 -13.85 9.09
N ASP A 40 8.87 -15.18 9.08
CA ASP A 40 9.35 -16.03 7.96
C ASP A 40 8.49 -15.90 6.69
N THR A 41 7.26 -15.37 6.82
CA THR A 41 6.34 -15.14 5.68
C THR A 41 5.99 -13.65 5.58
N PRO A 42 6.93 -12.79 5.13
CA PRO A 42 6.76 -11.34 5.17
C PRO A 42 5.87 -10.78 4.07
N VAL A 43 5.46 -11.61 3.12
CA VAL A 43 4.54 -11.26 2.04
C VAL A 43 3.36 -12.21 2.11
N ARG A 44 2.15 -11.65 2.06
CA ARG A 44 0.91 -12.42 2.16
C ARG A 44 -0.18 -11.82 1.27
N ALA A 45 -0.93 -12.70 0.62
CA ALA A 45 -2.12 -12.34 -0.14
C ALA A 45 -3.36 -12.33 0.78
N PHE A 46 -4.23 -11.34 0.57
CA PHE A 46 -5.53 -11.20 1.23
C PHE A 46 -6.63 -11.05 0.17
N GLY A 47 -7.85 -11.48 0.51
CA GLY A 47 -9.02 -11.25 -0.33
C GLY A 47 -9.46 -9.77 -0.33
N THR A 48 -10.58 -9.50 -1.00
CA THR A 48 -11.09 -8.13 -1.20
C THR A 48 -12.39 -7.85 -0.45
N PHE A 49 -12.94 -8.84 0.26
CA PHE A 49 -14.14 -8.64 1.06
C PHE A 49 -13.80 -7.91 2.37
N THR A 50 -14.82 -7.31 2.99
CA THR A 50 -14.65 -6.54 4.22
C THR A 50 -13.97 -7.33 5.34
N HIS A 51 -14.27 -8.64 5.48
CA HIS A 51 -13.59 -9.47 6.47
C HIS A 51 -12.10 -9.62 6.15
N ASP A 52 -11.72 -9.79 4.89
CA ASP A 52 -10.33 -9.94 4.46
C ASP A 52 -9.51 -8.68 4.76
N LEU A 53 -10.15 -7.50 4.64
CA LEU A 53 -9.53 -6.22 4.97
C LEU A 53 -9.30 -6.06 6.48
N HIS A 54 -10.19 -6.60 7.31
CA HIS A 54 -9.95 -6.69 8.75
C HIS A 54 -8.84 -7.70 9.07
N ASP A 55 -8.83 -8.87 8.43
CA ASP A 55 -7.75 -9.86 8.59
C ASP A 55 -6.39 -9.28 8.19
N LEU A 56 -6.35 -8.45 7.14
CA LEU A 56 -5.16 -7.69 6.73
C LEU A 56 -4.70 -6.72 7.82
N ALA A 57 -5.63 -5.94 8.38
CA ALA A 57 -5.34 -4.98 9.44
C ALA A 57 -4.81 -5.67 10.71
N ASP A 58 -5.45 -6.76 11.13
CA ASP A 58 -5.03 -7.56 12.28
C ASP A 58 -3.67 -8.21 12.05
N TRP A 59 -3.41 -8.67 10.82
CA TRP A 59 -2.10 -9.19 10.44
C TRP A 59 -1.02 -8.11 10.52
N PHE A 60 -1.26 -6.90 10.01
CA PHE A 60 -0.32 -5.80 10.20
C PHE A 60 -0.09 -5.47 11.68
N LYS A 61 -1.14 -5.45 12.48
CA LYS A 61 -1.04 -5.13 13.92
C LYS A 61 -0.22 -6.16 14.68
N SER A 62 -0.40 -7.45 14.37
CA SER A 62 0.37 -8.53 15.00
C SER A 62 1.87 -8.49 14.67
N HIS A 63 2.26 -7.81 13.59
CA HIS A 63 3.67 -7.61 13.20
C HIS A 63 4.23 -6.24 13.59
N GLY A 64 3.53 -5.48 14.44
CA GLY A 64 4.01 -4.19 14.95
C GLY A 64 4.06 -3.07 13.90
N VAL A 65 3.25 -3.18 12.84
CA VAL A 65 3.14 -2.14 11.81
C VAL A 65 2.51 -0.89 12.41
N THR A 66 3.00 0.27 12.01
CA THR A 66 2.49 1.59 12.42
C THR A 66 2.08 2.44 11.23
N SER A 67 2.69 2.23 10.06
CA SER A 67 2.33 2.94 8.83
C SER A 67 2.34 2.03 7.60
N VAL A 68 1.40 2.30 6.68
CA VAL A 68 1.14 1.45 5.50
C VAL A 68 1.23 2.30 4.24
N ALA A 69 2.15 1.97 3.35
CA ALA A 69 2.14 2.45 1.97
C ALA A 69 1.14 1.65 1.14
N MET A 70 0.19 2.33 0.50
CA MET A 70 -0.88 1.69 -0.27
C MET A 70 -0.79 2.08 -1.74
N GLU A 71 -0.54 1.11 -2.61
CA GLU A 71 -0.61 1.26 -4.07
C GLU A 71 -1.97 0.75 -4.56
N SER A 72 -2.59 1.48 -5.51
CA SER A 72 -3.77 0.98 -6.20
C SER A 72 -3.87 1.54 -7.62
N THR A 73 -4.40 0.74 -8.53
CA THR A 73 -4.68 1.12 -9.92
C THR A 73 -6.12 1.55 -10.15
N GLY A 74 -7.01 1.41 -9.16
CA GLY A 74 -8.45 1.68 -9.27
C GLY A 74 -9.03 2.31 -8.01
N VAL A 75 -10.35 2.17 -7.80
CA VAL A 75 -11.05 2.73 -6.62
C VAL A 75 -11.04 1.82 -5.39
N TYR A 76 -10.52 0.59 -5.52
CA TYR A 76 -10.55 -0.44 -4.48
C TYR A 76 -9.76 -0.09 -3.22
N TRP A 77 -8.91 0.93 -3.26
CA TRP A 77 -8.17 1.39 -2.09
C TRP A 77 -9.07 2.05 -1.02
N ILE A 78 -10.23 2.59 -1.39
CA ILE A 78 -11.09 3.34 -0.47
C ILE A 78 -11.47 2.50 0.77
N PRO A 79 -12.10 1.30 0.63
CA PRO A 79 -12.46 0.50 1.78
C PRO A 79 -11.25 0.01 2.59
N ALA A 80 -10.15 -0.36 1.92
CA ALA A 80 -8.93 -0.78 2.60
C ALA A 80 -8.32 0.37 3.42
N TYR A 81 -8.31 1.58 2.86
CA TYR A 81 -7.82 2.79 3.53
C TYR A 81 -8.65 3.09 4.78
N GLU A 82 -9.97 3.10 4.66
CA GLU A 82 -10.88 3.41 5.78
C GLU A 82 -10.72 2.42 6.93
N ILE A 83 -10.62 1.12 6.63
CA ILE A 83 -10.41 0.08 7.65
C ILE A 83 -9.04 0.23 8.32
N LEU A 84 -7.97 0.46 7.55
CA LEU A 84 -6.64 0.64 8.12
C LEU A 84 -6.55 1.93 8.98
N GLU A 85 -7.19 3.03 8.55
CA GLU A 85 -7.30 4.26 9.33
C GLU A 85 -8.05 4.01 10.65
N GLN A 86 -9.17 3.26 10.62
CA GLN A 86 -9.92 2.86 11.83
C GLN A 86 -9.10 2.00 12.79
N HIS A 87 -8.20 1.18 12.27
CA HIS A 87 -7.30 0.34 13.08
C HIS A 87 -6.10 1.09 13.68
N GLY A 88 -5.94 2.37 13.31
CA GLY A 88 -4.94 3.29 13.84
C GLY A 88 -3.66 3.38 13.03
N PHE A 89 -3.64 2.88 11.79
CA PHE A 89 -2.46 2.98 10.92
C PHE A 89 -2.36 4.36 10.26
N GLU A 90 -1.13 4.87 10.14
CA GLU A 90 -0.85 5.96 9.21
C GLU A 90 -0.82 5.40 7.78
N VAL A 91 -1.81 5.75 6.96
CA VAL A 91 -1.93 5.22 5.59
C VAL A 91 -1.51 6.25 4.56
N VAL A 92 -0.52 5.90 3.74
CA VAL A 92 0.03 6.74 2.67
C VAL A 92 -0.34 6.13 1.31
N LEU A 93 -1.19 6.82 0.55
CA LEU A 93 -1.50 6.41 -0.83
C LEU A 93 -0.36 6.77 -1.78
N VAL A 94 0.11 5.82 -2.56
CA VAL A 94 1.28 5.95 -3.42
C VAL A 94 0.91 5.69 -4.87
N ASN A 95 1.46 6.49 -5.78
CA ASN A 95 1.29 6.22 -7.20
C ASN A 95 2.28 5.14 -7.65
N ALA A 96 1.72 4.00 -8.08
CA ALA A 96 2.40 2.86 -8.70
C ALA A 96 3.56 3.20 -9.63
N ARG A 97 3.36 4.23 -10.49
CA ARG A 97 4.35 4.62 -11.52
C ARG A 97 5.61 5.23 -10.92
N TYR A 98 5.52 5.81 -9.73
CA TYR A 98 6.68 6.43 -9.09
C TYR A 98 7.57 5.38 -8.41
N ALA A 99 6.97 4.42 -7.70
CA ALA A 99 7.70 3.37 -6.99
C ALA A 99 8.46 2.41 -7.93
N LYS A 100 7.89 2.08 -9.10
CA LYS A 100 8.50 1.14 -10.06
C LYS A 100 9.76 1.67 -10.76
N ASN A 101 9.94 2.99 -10.82
CA ASN A 101 11.06 3.63 -11.51
C ASN A 101 12.25 3.96 -10.59
N VAL A 102 12.19 3.59 -9.30
CA VAL A 102 13.30 3.82 -8.37
C VAL A 102 14.44 2.83 -8.66
N PRO A 103 15.68 3.31 -8.93
CA PRO A 103 16.82 2.44 -9.18
C PRO A 103 17.15 1.53 -7.99
N GLY A 104 17.70 0.34 -8.26
CA GLY A 104 18.13 -0.61 -7.22
C GLY A 104 17.11 -1.70 -6.88
N ARG A 105 15.95 -1.73 -7.56
CA ARG A 105 15.00 -2.84 -7.48
C ARG A 105 15.62 -4.12 -8.04
N LYS A 106 15.57 -5.21 -7.26
CA LYS A 106 15.91 -6.56 -7.75
C LYS A 106 14.73 -7.19 -8.48
N THR A 107 15.01 -8.02 -9.48
CA THR A 107 14.02 -8.67 -10.35
C THR A 107 13.14 -9.70 -9.65
N ASP A 108 13.59 -10.25 -8.53
CA ASP A 108 12.94 -11.31 -7.76
C ASP A 108 12.08 -10.80 -6.60
N VAL A 109 11.93 -9.48 -6.44
CA VAL A 109 11.21 -8.86 -5.33
C VAL A 109 9.77 -8.50 -5.74
N SER A 110 8.80 -8.94 -4.94
CA SER A 110 7.39 -8.60 -5.13
C SER A 110 7.15 -7.09 -5.10
N ASP A 111 6.13 -6.60 -5.82
CA ASP A 111 5.78 -5.17 -5.84
C ASP A 111 5.53 -4.63 -4.42
N ALA A 112 4.81 -5.39 -3.58
CA ALA A 112 4.54 -5.02 -2.19
C ALA A 112 5.82 -4.96 -1.33
N SER A 113 6.75 -5.91 -1.47
CA SER A 113 8.03 -5.87 -0.75
C SER A 113 8.89 -4.68 -1.16
N TRP A 114 8.92 -4.37 -2.46
CA TRP A 114 9.64 -3.20 -2.97
C TRP A 114 9.04 -1.90 -2.45
N LEU A 115 7.71 -1.78 -2.49
CA LEU A 115 6.99 -0.62 -1.97
C LEU A 115 7.24 -0.42 -0.47
N ARG A 116 7.20 -1.50 0.32
CA ARG A 116 7.53 -1.48 1.75
C ARG A 116 8.96 -0.98 1.98
N GLN A 117 9.93 -1.45 1.19
CA GLN A 117 11.32 -1.05 1.35
C GLN A 117 11.48 0.47 1.11
N LEU A 118 10.86 1.00 0.05
CA LEU A 118 10.85 2.44 -0.20
C LEU A 118 10.17 3.22 0.92
N HIS A 119 9.06 2.71 1.46
CA HIS A 119 8.34 3.31 2.59
C HIS A 119 9.21 3.37 3.85
N SER A 120 9.94 2.28 4.14
CA SER A 120 10.82 2.18 5.32
C SER A 120 11.99 3.16 5.31
N TYR A 121 12.40 3.62 4.13
CA TYR A 121 13.44 4.64 3.95
C TYR A 121 12.88 6.07 3.83
N GLY A 122 11.55 6.25 3.90
CA GLY A 122 10.91 7.55 3.71
C GLY A 122 11.02 8.10 2.28
N LEU A 123 11.28 7.23 1.29
CA LEU A 123 11.49 7.63 -0.11
C LEU A 123 10.16 7.79 -0.89
N LEU A 124 9.03 7.50 -0.24
CA LEU A 124 7.72 7.63 -0.85
C LEU A 124 7.14 9.02 -0.61
N ARG A 125 6.75 9.67 -1.69
CA ARG A 125 5.94 10.89 -1.62
C ARG A 125 4.47 10.50 -1.64
N GLY A 126 3.77 10.76 -0.54
CA GLY A 126 2.34 10.52 -0.44
C GLY A 126 1.54 11.30 -1.49
N SER A 127 0.55 10.65 -2.09
CA SER A 127 -0.44 11.31 -2.93
C SER A 127 -1.36 12.15 -2.04
N PHE A 128 -1.74 13.34 -2.51
CA PHE A 128 -2.64 14.21 -1.75
C PHE A 128 -4.00 13.52 -1.52
N ARG A 129 -4.34 13.28 -0.24
CA ARG A 129 -5.67 12.88 0.20
C ARG A 129 -6.41 14.10 0.74
N PRO A 130 -7.59 14.46 0.21
CA PRO A 130 -8.46 15.45 0.84
C PRO A 130 -8.92 14.96 2.22
N SER A 131 -9.16 15.88 3.17
CA SER A 131 -9.67 15.52 4.49
C SER A 131 -10.94 14.66 4.42
N ALA A 132 -11.21 13.87 5.46
CA ALA A 132 -12.36 12.96 5.51
C ALA A 132 -13.70 13.64 5.13
N GLN A 133 -13.88 14.90 5.52
CA GLN A 133 -15.05 15.71 5.15
C GLN A 133 -15.16 15.93 3.63
N ILE A 134 -14.04 16.25 2.97
CA ILE A 134 -13.98 16.45 1.51
C ILE A 134 -14.12 15.11 0.77
N ALA A 135 -13.55 14.02 1.31
CA ALA A 135 -13.73 12.68 0.76
C ALA A 135 -15.21 12.24 0.79
N THR A 136 -15.90 12.50 1.90
CA THR A 136 -17.33 12.26 2.08
C THR A 136 -18.16 13.07 1.08
N LEU A 137 -17.88 14.36 0.93
CA LEU A 137 -18.54 15.20 -0.07
C LEU A 137 -18.34 14.66 -1.51
N ARG A 138 -17.12 14.24 -1.86
CA ARG A 138 -16.83 13.61 -3.16
C ARG A 138 -17.60 12.31 -3.37
N ALA A 139 -17.83 11.52 -2.32
CA ALA A 139 -18.66 10.32 -2.41
C ALA A 139 -20.12 10.66 -2.77
N TYR A 140 -20.71 11.65 -2.10
CA TYR A 140 -22.06 12.14 -2.44
C TYR A 140 -22.16 12.68 -3.86
N LEU A 141 -21.16 13.44 -4.32
CA LEU A 141 -21.14 13.96 -5.69
C LEU A 141 -21.08 12.83 -6.73
N ARG A 142 -20.23 11.81 -6.52
CA ARG A 142 -20.18 10.62 -7.39
C ARG A 142 -21.47 9.83 -7.39
N GLN A 143 -22.12 9.70 -6.23
CA GLN A 143 -23.43 9.04 -6.14
C GLN A 143 -24.48 9.81 -6.93
N ARG A 144 -24.52 11.15 -6.78
CA ARG A 144 -25.42 12.01 -7.54
C ARG A 144 -25.17 11.87 -9.04
N GLU A 145 -23.92 11.90 -9.48
CA GLU A 145 -23.55 11.75 -10.90
C GLU A 145 -24.07 10.42 -11.48
N ARG A 146 -23.85 9.29 -10.78
CA ARG A 146 -24.43 8.00 -11.19
C ARG A 146 -25.96 8.02 -11.28
N LEU A 147 -26.63 8.64 -10.30
CA LEU A 147 -28.09 8.72 -10.31
C LEU A 147 -28.61 9.57 -11.47
N VAL A 148 -27.90 10.64 -11.83
CA VAL A 148 -28.22 11.49 -12.99
C VAL A 148 -28.02 10.73 -14.30
N GLU A 149 -26.88 10.03 -14.46
CA GLU A 149 -26.64 9.18 -15.62
C GLU A 149 -27.70 8.07 -15.76
N TYR A 150 -28.03 7.41 -14.65
CA TYR A 150 -29.05 6.37 -14.62
C TYR A 150 -30.44 6.89 -14.99
N ALA A 151 -30.82 8.06 -14.49
CA ALA A 151 -32.08 8.71 -14.83
C ALA A 151 -32.13 9.11 -16.32
N ALA A 152 -31.03 9.63 -16.87
CA ALA A 152 -30.94 9.99 -18.28
C ALA A 152 -31.03 8.77 -19.22
N ALA A 153 -30.54 7.60 -18.78
CA ALA A 153 -30.62 6.35 -19.55
C ALA A 153 -32.03 5.73 -19.63
N HIS A 154 -32.99 6.19 -18.82
CA HIS A 154 -34.38 5.68 -18.79
C HIS A 154 -35.40 6.61 -19.47
N ILE A 155 -34.94 7.68 -20.11
CA ILE A 155 -35.79 8.51 -20.98
C ILE A 155 -35.78 7.88 -22.37
N HIS A 156 -36.84 7.13 -22.69
CA HIS A 156 -37.22 6.73 -24.04
C HIS A 156 -38.08 7.81 -24.70
#